data_AF-A0A924SDZ8-F1
#
_entry.id   AF-A0A924SDZ8-F1
#
_cell.length_a   1.000
_cell.length_b   1.000
_cell.length_c   1.000
_cell.angle_alpha   90.00
_cell.angle_beta   90.00
_cell.angle_gamma   90.00
#
_symmetry.space_group_name_H-M   'P 1'
#
loop_
_entity.id
_entity.type
_entity.pdbx_description
1 polymer ?
#
loop_
_entity_poly.entity_id
_entity_poly.type
_entity_poly.pdbx_seq_one_letter_code
_entity_poly.pdbx_strand_id
1 'polypeptide(L)'
;AHGPYGKTLSCLEMTVEPLTQVACAFYQDVGVYDDYTGVVLDSEEGKKIGHALGGHKAVILRNHGMLTVGETVESAAWWFLTLERTAQSQLMAYAAGTPRQIRHDEANQTRGQVGFELAGWFQFQPIWQRISKDNPDIYD
;
A
#
# COMPACT_ATOMS: atom_id res chain seq x y z
N ALA A 1 -6.29 0.61 -8.81
CA ALA A 1 -6.62 -0.74 -9.32
C ALA A 1 -7.21 -1.59 -8.19
N HIS A 2 -7.98 -2.64 -8.49
CA HIS A 2 -8.57 -3.53 -7.47
C HIS A 2 -7.79 -4.84 -7.33
N GLY A 3 -6.57 -4.74 -6.80
CA GLY A 3 -5.74 -5.91 -6.52
C GLY A 3 -6.46 -6.93 -5.64
N PRO A 4 -6.40 -8.24 -5.95
CA PRO A 4 -7.17 -9.26 -5.24
C PRO A 4 -6.85 -9.29 -3.73
N TYR A 5 -5.59 -9.09 -3.34
CA TYR A 5 -5.17 -9.19 -1.94
C TYR A 5 -5.51 -7.93 -1.15
N GLY A 6 -5.29 -6.75 -1.72
CA GLY A 6 -5.69 -5.49 -1.12
C GLY A 6 -7.19 -5.39 -0.92
N LYS A 7 -7.98 -5.83 -1.91
CA LYS A 7 -9.44 -5.94 -1.78
C LYS A 7 -9.85 -6.96 -0.72
N THR A 8 -9.15 -8.08 -0.62
CA THR A 8 -9.47 -9.10 0.41
C THR A 8 -9.17 -8.57 1.81
N LEU A 9 -8.02 -7.92 1.99
CA LEU A 9 -7.63 -7.32 3.27
C LEU A 9 -8.58 -6.19 3.67
N SER A 10 -9.05 -5.37 2.71
CA SER A 10 -9.94 -4.25 3.00
C SER A 10 -11.32 -4.67 3.49
N CYS A 11 -11.71 -5.94 3.36
CA CYS A 11 -12.91 -6.51 3.94
C CYS A 11 -12.79 -6.87 5.42
N LEU A 12 -11.59 -6.81 6.01
CA LEU A 12 -11.34 -7.10 7.43
C LEU A 12 -11.23 -5.80 8.23
N GLU A 13 -11.44 -5.83 9.55
CA GLU A 13 -11.25 -4.68 10.45
C GLU A 13 -9.78 -4.42 10.80
N MET A 14 -8.87 -4.50 9.83
CA MET A 14 -7.43 -4.31 10.04
C MET A 14 -6.74 -3.59 8.88
N THR A 15 -5.50 -3.18 9.08
CA THR A 15 -4.60 -2.69 8.03
C THR A 15 -3.40 -3.64 7.88
N VAL A 16 -2.40 -3.27 7.08
CA VAL A 16 -1.14 -4.02 7.04
C VAL A 16 -0.38 -3.89 8.36
N GLU A 17 0.05 -5.02 8.88
CA GLU A 17 0.77 -5.16 10.13
C GLU A 17 2.26 -5.36 9.85
N PRO A 18 3.16 -5.00 10.79
CA PRO A 18 4.60 -5.13 10.59
C PRO A 18 5.06 -6.59 10.75
N LEU A 19 4.61 -7.49 9.86
CA LEU A 19 4.95 -8.92 9.90
C LEU A 19 6.28 -9.22 9.19
N THR A 20 6.70 -8.36 8.28
CA THR A 20 7.93 -8.49 7.50
C THR A 20 8.64 -7.13 7.41
N GLN A 21 9.94 -7.15 7.11
CA GLN A 21 10.71 -5.91 6.91
C GLN A 21 10.09 -4.99 5.85
N VAL A 22 9.53 -5.59 4.78
CA VAL A 22 8.86 -4.84 3.71
C VAL A 22 7.55 -4.21 4.20
N ALA A 23 6.78 -4.93 5.04
CA ALA A 23 5.56 -4.40 5.63
C ALA A 23 5.82 -3.17 6.52
N CYS A 24 7.00 -3.08 7.14
CA CYS A 24 7.39 -1.91 7.93
C CYS A 24 7.43 -0.60 7.12
N ALA A 25 7.52 -0.64 5.78
CA ALA A 25 7.40 0.57 4.94
C ALA A 25 6.07 1.33 5.15
N PHE A 26 5.04 0.62 5.62
CA PHE A 26 3.69 1.11 5.85
C PHE A 26 3.34 1.27 7.34
N TYR A 27 4.30 1.04 8.25
CA TYR A 27 4.03 1.06 9.68
C TYR A 27 3.54 2.43 10.14
N GLN A 28 2.32 2.51 10.68
CA GLN A 28 1.67 3.77 11.05
C GLN A 28 1.63 4.81 9.90
N ASP A 29 1.58 4.33 8.66
CA ASP A 29 1.62 5.14 7.44
C ASP A 29 0.55 4.69 6.43
N VAL A 30 -0.59 4.25 6.97
CA VAL A 30 -1.77 3.83 6.21
C VAL A 30 -3.03 4.37 6.89
N GLY A 31 -3.75 5.24 6.20
CA GLY A 31 -5.07 5.69 6.61
C GLY A 31 -6.15 4.63 6.37
N VAL A 32 -7.34 4.86 6.93
CA VAL A 32 -8.51 4.00 6.73
C VAL A 32 -9.72 4.86 6.37
N TYR A 33 -10.37 4.53 5.27
CA TYR A 33 -11.65 5.06 4.87
C TYR A 33 -12.74 4.01 5.09
N ASP A 34 -13.68 4.28 6.00
CA ASP A 34 -14.68 3.33 6.51
C ASP A 34 -16.13 3.75 6.21
N ASP A 35 -16.33 4.70 5.29
CA ASP A 35 -17.64 5.22 4.90
C ASP A 35 -18.03 4.72 3.50
N TYR A 36 -17.92 3.39 3.28
CA TYR A 36 -18.27 2.81 1.98
C TYR A 36 -19.78 2.95 1.72
N THR A 37 -20.13 3.68 0.67
CA THR A 37 -21.52 4.01 0.32
C THR A 37 -21.96 3.47 -1.04
N GLY A 38 -21.17 2.57 -1.64
CA GLY A 38 -21.41 2.01 -2.98
C GLY A 38 -20.59 2.72 -4.07
N VAL A 39 -21.01 2.56 -5.33
CA VAL A 39 -20.36 3.26 -6.45
C VAL A 39 -20.87 4.71 -6.46
N VAL A 40 -20.08 5.63 -5.93
CA VAL A 40 -20.42 7.05 -5.90
C VAL A 40 -19.65 7.78 -7.01
N LEU A 41 -20.35 8.63 -7.76
CA LEU A 41 -19.80 9.47 -8.82
C LEU A 41 -19.61 10.93 -8.36
N ASP A 42 -19.69 11.17 -7.05
CA ASP A 42 -19.60 12.49 -6.43
C ASP A 42 -18.17 12.80 -5.99
N SER A 43 -17.71 14.00 -6.32
CA SER A 43 -16.46 14.60 -5.85
C SER A 43 -16.32 14.65 -4.33
N GLU A 44 -17.43 14.64 -3.58
CA GLU A 44 -17.40 14.63 -2.12
C GLU A 44 -16.76 13.35 -1.55
N GLU A 45 -16.92 12.19 -2.21
CA GLU A 45 -16.25 10.95 -1.78
C GLU A 45 -14.74 11.09 -1.88
N GLY A 46 -14.24 11.71 -2.96
CA GLY A 46 -12.82 11.99 -3.13
C GLY A 46 -12.24 12.85 -2.01
N LYS A 47 -12.98 13.85 -1.53
CA LYS A 47 -12.57 14.69 -0.38
C LYS A 47 -12.51 13.90 0.92
N LYS A 48 -13.50 13.03 1.16
CA LYS A 48 -13.51 12.14 2.34
C LYS A 48 -12.35 11.15 2.32
N ILE A 49 -12.05 10.56 1.16
CA ILE A 49 -10.88 9.68 0.97
C ILE A 49 -9.59 10.47 1.20
N GLY A 50 -9.49 11.70 0.67
CA GLY A 50 -8.35 12.57 0.93
C GLY A 50 -8.16 12.90 2.41
N HIS A 51 -9.27 13.11 3.15
CA HIS A 51 -9.22 13.30 4.59
C HIS A 51 -8.76 12.03 5.33
N ALA A 52 -9.26 10.87 4.93
CA ALA A 52 -8.86 9.57 5.50
C ALA A 52 -7.40 9.21 5.19
N LEU A 53 -6.90 9.58 4.01
CA LEU A 53 -5.50 9.47 3.62
C LEU A 53 -4.63 10.37 4.51
N GLY A 54 -5.03 11.62 4.71
CA GLY A 54 -4.27 12.58 5.53
C GLY A 54 -2.83 12.72 5.05
N GLY A 55 -1.87 12.59 5.98
CA GLY A 55 -0.43 12.61 5.67
C GLY A 55 0.17 11.24 5.34
N HIS A 56 -0.64 10.20 5.16
CA HIS A 56 -0.17 8.83 4.95
C HIS A 56 0.12 8.56 3.47
N LYS A 57 1.03 7.63 3.17
CA LYS A 57 1.33 7.22 1.79
C LYS A 57 0.30 6.26 1.17
N ALA A 58 -0.60 5.72 1.98
CA ALA A 58 -1.63 4.80 1.54
C ALA A 58 -2.91 4.93 2.37
N VAL A 59 -4.02 4.47 1.80
CA VAL A 59 -5.31 4.37 2.49
C VAL A 59 -6.01 3.07 2.11
N ILE A 60 -6.50 2.35 3.12
CA ILE A 60 -7.40 1.21 2.93
C ILE A 60 -8.81 1.75 2.78
N LEU A 61 -9.45 1.42 1.65
CA LEU A 61 -10.85 1.72 1.38
C LEU A 61 -11.66 0.48 1.75
N ARG A 62 -12.37 0.52 2.88
CA ARG A 62 -13.10 -0.62 3.42
C ARG A 62 -14.07 -1.19 2.39
N ASN A 63 -14.05 -2.52 2.26
CA ASN A 63 -14.83 -3.30 1.28
C ASN A 63 -14.56 -2.97 -0.21
N HIS A 64 -13.58 -2.11 -0.51
CA HIS A 64 -13.30 -1.65 -1.87
C HIS A 64 -11.89 -2.04 -2.32
N GLY A 65 -10.86 -1.65 -1.57
CA GLY A 65 -9.47 -1.95 -1.92
C GLY A 65 -8.49 -1.00 -1.25
N MET A 66 -7.47 -0.58 -1.99
CA MET A 66 -6.39 0.25 -1.47
C MET A 66 -6.03 1.33 -2.48
N LEU A 67 -5.57 2.47 -1.98
CA LEU A 67 -5.02 3.57 -2.77
C LEU A 67 -3.67 3.98 -2.18
N THR A 68 -2.73 4.35 -3.04
CA THR A 68 -1.40 4.84 -2.65
C THR A 68 -1.10 6.16 -3.34
N VAL A 69 -0.27 6.97 -2.70
CA VAL A 69 0.23 8.25 -3.22
C VAL A 69 1.75 8.32 -3.06
N GLY A 70 2.38 9.21 -3.82
CA GLY A 70 3.81 9.48 -3.76
C GLY A 70 4.11 10.86 -4.36
N GLU A 71 5.31 11.37 -4.13
CA GLU A 71 5.81 12.59 -4.76
C GLU A 71 6.18 12.37 -6.24
N THR A 72 6.33 11.10 -6.64
CA THR A 72 6.60 10.66 -8.01
C THR A 72 5.64 9.55 -8.43
N VAL A 73 5.50 9.33 -9.75
CA VAL A 73 4.70 8.21 -10.27
C VAL A 73 5.31 6.87 -9.85
N GLU A 74 6.64 6.80 -9.84
CA GLU A 74 7.43 5.61 -9.52
C GLU A 74 7.22 5.18 -8.06
N SER A 75 7.30 6.12 -7.12
CA SER A 75 7.07 5.82 -5.70
C SER A 75 5.62 5.44 -5.45
N ALA A 76 4.64 6.16 -6.01
CA ALA A 76 3.22 5.82 -5.89
C ALA A 76 2.93 4.40 -6.42
N ALA A 77 3.53 4.04 -7.56
CA ALA A 77 3.43 2.71 -8.16
C ALA A 77 4.12 1.64 -7.30
N TRP A 78 5.32 1.90 -6.79
CA TRP A 78 6.02 0.98 -5.89
C TRP A 78 5.24 0.72 -4.61
N TRP A 79 4.68 1.76 -3.98
CA TRP A 79 3.84 1.61 -2.79
C TRP A 79 2.63 0.74 -3.10
N PHE A 80 1.96 0.93 -4.24
CA PHE A 80 0.83 0.10 -4.63
C PHE A 80 1.22 -1.38 -4.76
N LEU A 81 2.28 -1.67 -5.52
CA LEU A 81 2.75 -3.03 -5.77
C LEU A 81 3.21 -3.73 -4.49
N THR A 82 3.89 -2.99 -3.62
CA THR A 82 4.43 -3.52 -2.37
C THR A 82 3.33 -3.72 -1.33
N LEU A 83 2.35 -2.83 -1.28
CA LEU A 83 1.19 -2.97 -0.40
C LEU A 83 0.35 -4.18 -0.78
N GLU A 84 0.12 -4.42 -2.07
CA GLU A 84 -0.57 -5.61 -2.58
C GLU A 84 0.14 -6.91 -2.18
N ARG A 85 1.47 -6.98 -2.34
CA ARG A 85 2.29 -8.13 -1.91
C ARG A 85 2.34 -8.30 -0.39
N THR A 86 2.29 -7.19 0.35
CA THR A 86 2.24 -7.21 1.82
C THR A 86 0.90 -7.76 2.29
N ALA A 87 -0.20 -7.29 1.71
CA ALA A 87 -1.54 -7.81 1.98
C ALA A 87 -1.63 -9.31 1.69
N GLN A 88 -1.07 -9.77 0.55
CA GLN A 88 -0.98 -11.19 0.22
C GLN A 88 -0.27 -11.98 1.33
N SER A 89 0.93 -11.55 1.71
CA SER A 89 1.75 -12.24 2.69
C SER A 89 1.08 -12.29 4.06
N GLN A 90 0.43 -11.20 4.46
CA GLN A 90 -0.31 -11.13 5.72
C GLN A 90 -1.50 -12.08 5.72
N LEU A 91 -2.35 -12.06 4.68
CA LEU A 91 -3.49 -12.97 4.56
C LEU A 91 -3.04 -14.44 4.60
N MET A 92 -1.93 -14.76 3.93
CA MET A 92 -1.32 -16.10 3.99
C MET A 92 -0.82 -16.46 5.40
N ALA A 93 -0.18 -15.53 6.11
CA ALA A 93 0.31 -15.75 7.46
C ALA A 93 -0.85 -16.04 8.44
N TYR A 94 -1.92 -15.26 8.35
CA TYR A 94 -3.14 -15.47 9.15
C TYR A 94 -3.86 -16.78 8.82
N ALA A 95 -3.86 -17.19 7.54
CA ALA A 95 -4.41 -18.49 7.14
C ALA A 95 -3.57 -19.67 7.67
N ALA A 96 -2.25 -19.49 7.79
CA ALA A 96 -1.33 -20.52 8.28
C ALA A 96 -1.29 -20.62 9.82
N GLY A 97 -1.65 -19.55 10.54
CA GLY A 97 -1.68 -19.54 12.00
C GLY A 97 -1.69 -18.13 12.59
N THR A 98 -1.18 -18.01 13.82
CA THR A 98 -1.07 -16.73 14.52
C THR A 98 0.29 -16.08 14.23
N PRO A 99 0.35 -14.98 13.46
CA PRO A 99 1.62 -14.34 13.13
C PRO A 99 2.23 -13.62 14.34
N ARG A 100 3.56 -13.49 14.34
CA ARG A 100 4.31 -12.70 15.30
C ARG A 100 4.72 -11.37 14.65
N GLN A 101 4.23 -10.27 15.19
CA GLN A 101 4.58 -8.93 14.71
C GLN A 101 6.02 -8.55 15.10
N ILE A 102 6.66 -7.76 14.24
CA ILE A 102 7.86 -7.01 14.59
C ILE A 102 7.46 -5.97 15.66
N ARG A 103 8.28 -5.88 16.71
CA ARG A 103 8.07 -4.96 17.84
C ARG A 103 8.08 -3.50 17.36
N HIS A 104 7.42 -2.63 18.14
CA HIS A 104 7.20 -1.21 17.80
C HIS A 104 8.49 -0.48 17.41
N ASP A 105 9.52 -0.55 18.25
CA ASP A 105 10.77 0.20 18.05
C ASP A 105 11.49 -0.25 16.77
N GLU A 106 11.56 -1.55 16.53
CA GLU A 106 12.15 -2.14 15.34
C GLU A 106 11.32 -1.86 14.08
N ALA A 107 9.99 -1.87 14.17
CA ALA A 107 9.11 -1.53 13.06
C ALA A 107 9.25 -0.05 12.67
N ASN A 108 9.31 0.84 13.67
CA ASN A 108 9.50 2.27 13.46
C ASN A 108 10.90 2.59 12.90
N GLN A 109 11.95 1.95 13.44
CA GLN A 109 13.31 2.08 12.90
C GLN A 109 13.38 1.58 11.45
N THR A 110 12.81 0.41 11.17
CA THR A 110 12.80 -0.18 9.83
C THR A 110 12.03 0.70 8.86
N ARG A 111 10.88 1.27 9.27
CA ARG A 111 10.15 2.25 8.47
C ARG A 111 11.03 3.41 8.03
N GLY A 112 11.86 3.95 8.93
CA GLY A 112 12.82 5.02 8.62
C GLY A 112 13.87 4.63 7.57
N GLN A 113 14.09 3.33 7.35
CA GLN A 113 15.07 2.80 6.38
C GLN A 113 14.46 2.39 5.04
N VAL A 114 13.17 2.02 5.00
CA VAL A 114 12.54 1.46 3.79
C VAL A 114 11.26 2.15 3.36
N GLY A 115 10.69 3.01 4.20
CA GLY A 115 9.40 3.66 4.00
C GLY A 115 9.46 5.13 3.59
N PHE A 116 10.65 5.68 3.31
CA PHE A 116 10.79 7.06 2.85
C PHE A 116 10.70 7.17 1.32
N GLU A 117 10.40 8.38 0.84
CA GLU A 117 10.02 8.60 -0.57
C GLU A 117 11.08 8.17 -1.59
N LEU A 118 12.34 8.55 -1.36
CA LEU A 118 13.45 8.15 -2.23
C LEU A 118 13.63 6.62 -2.26
N ALA A 119 13.31 5.90 -1.17
CA ALA A 119 13.30 4.44 -1.20
C ALA A 119 12.21 3.92 -2.14
N GLY A 120 11.00 4.50 -2.11
CA GLY A 120 9.92 4.13 -3.02
C GLY A 120 10.30 4.33 -4.48
N TRP A 121 10.84 5.49 -4.83
CA TRP A 121 11.34 5.78 -6.17
C TRP A 121 12.45 4.81 -6.60
N PHE A 122 13.44 4.58 -5.74
CA PHE A 122 14.59 3.72 -6.04
C PHE A 122 14.17 2.27 -6.28
N GLN A 123 13.26 1.75 -5.46
CA GLN A 123 12.81 0.37 -5.53
C GLN A 123 11.96 0.08 -6.77
N PHE A 124 11.34 1.10 -7.36
CA PHE A 124 10.64 0.97 -8.64
C PHE A 124 11.58 0.82 -9.84
N GLN A 125 12.82 1.33 -9.76
CA GLN A 125 13.71 1.43 -10.92
C GLN A 125 13.97 0.10 -11.63
N PRO A 126 14.22 -1.04 -10.95
CA PRO A 126 14.41 -2.31 -11.63
C PRO A 126 13.16 -2.81 -12.37
N ILE A 127 11.96 -2.49 -11.85
CA ILE A 127 10.69 -2.83 -12.51
C ILE A 127 10.54 -1.98 -13.76
N TRP A 128 10.79 -0.68 -13.65
CA TRP A 128 10.72 0.23 -14.78
C TRP A 128 11.70 -0.15 -15.88
N GLN A 129 12.97 -0.39 -15.55
CA GLN A 129 13.99 -0.85 -16.49
C GLN A 129 13.56 -2.11 -17.27
N ARG A 130 12.89 -3.05 -16.59
CA ARG A 130 12.35 -4.24 -17.24
C ARG A 130 11.18 -3.91 -18.16
N ILE A 131 10.22 -3.10 -17.69
CA ILE A 131 9.06 -2.68 -18.50
C ILE A 131 9.53 -1.97 -19.78
N SER A 132 10.45 -1.00 -19.66
CA SER A 132 11.03 -0.26 -20.78
C SER A 132 11.77 -1.17 -21.77
N LYS A 133 12.49 -2.17 -21.26
CA LYS A 133 13.19 -3.15 -22.10
C LYS A 133 12.22 -4.06 -22.85
N ASP A 134 11.17 -4.52 -22.16
CA ASP A 134 10.20 -5.47 -22.70
C ASP A 134 9.17 -4.79 -23.63
N ASN A 135 8.98 -3.46 -23.50
CA ASN A 135 8.01 -2.64 -24.26
C ASN A 135 8.68 -1.33 -24.75
N PRO A 136 9.54 -1.39 -25.78
CA PRO A 136 10.27 -0.22 -26.24
C PRO A 136 9.38 0.88 -26.85
N ASP A 137 8.18 0.52 -27.29
CA ASP A 137 7.14 1.36 -27.88
C ASP A 137 6.30 2.12 -26.83
N ILE A 138 6.53 1.92 -25.53
CA ILE A 138 5.80 2.61 -24.45
C ILE A 138 6.00 4.14 -24.45
N TYR A 139 6.96 4.63 -25.23
CA TYR A 139 7.30 6.04 -25.36
C TYR A 139 6.79 6.70 -26.65
N ASP A 140 6.17 5.92 -27.54
CA ASP A 140 5.56 6.40 -28.78
C ASP A 140 4.15 6.98 -28.54
#